data_AF-A0A139A7J3-F1
#
_entry.id   AF-A0A139A7J3-F1
#
_cell.length_a   1.000
_cell.length_b   1.000
_cell.length_c   1.000
_cell.angle_alpha   90.00
_cell.angle_beta   90.00
_cell.angle_gamma   90.00
#
_symmetry.space_group_name_H-M   'P 1'
#
loop_
_entity.id
_entity.type
_entity.pdbx_description
1 polymer ?
#
loop_
_entity_poly.entity_id
_entity_poly.type
_entity_poly.pdbx_seq_one_letter_code
_entity_poly.pdbx_strand_id
1 'polypeptide(L)'
;LSKVENPWFWQVLDVLHQSVPELSVDQICFDVLWEVARVEAAIVDLLKLQSITTPNGSNNSTMMCALALKDSIAKDFDAVQSHVWCLPHNLHLTAKAGLAELEILLVNDEEMADPLYQLIFKIHKSSQLCKNYTAQLTNAKKPTRELVAPVRTRWSLQDRMELEKLLAMERSLWAWKLTDAEWGNLETMRKLLHPLAYALTQVMDLLEDAVLCSGDHILEAMWMAIMVKLWEYYTKMEDLKLYMLALGLHPSFKLHWIQEQGWEVHFVVWVHEVLQQELDAALEGLDLEPATNKENERDNNFDKDFYGERTQDGELERYLMEPKRVKGQDVLEYWRLQKDLPGLQCIASGIMAIPGSTCK
;
A
#
# COMPACT_ATOMS: atom_id res chain seq x y z
N LEU A 1 34.51 38.35 9.18
CA LEU A 1 33.15 38.22 8.62
C LEU A 1 32.97 38.98 7.30
N SER A 2 33.47 40.21 7.13
CA SER A 2 33.35 41.02 5.89
C SER A 2 34.04 40.47 4.61
N LYS A 3 34.57 39.24 4.62
CA LYS A 3 35.21 38.59 3.47
C LYS A 3 34.51 37.29 3.03
N VAL A 4 33.39 36.92 3.67
CA VAL A 4 32.61 35.76 3.25
C VAL A 4 31.63 36.23 2.17
N GLU A 5 31.97 35.97 0.90
CA GLU A 5 31.16 36.38 -0.26
C GLU A 5 30.01 35.41 -0.56
N ASN A 6 29.82 34.35 0.22
CA ASN A 6 28.79 33.35 -0.05
C ASN A 6 27.40 33.87 0.39
N PRO A 7 26.46 34.14 -0.54
CA PRO A 7 25.15 34.68 -0.22
C PRO A 7 24.31 33.74 0.66
N TRP A 8 24.53 32.43 0.54
CA TRP A 8 23.83 31.41 1.35
C TRP A 8 24.22 31.49 2.82
N PHE A 9 25.48 31.79 3.12
CA PHE A 9 25.95 31.91 4.49
C PHE A 9 25.21 33.03 5.24
N TRP A 10 24.97 34.14 4.55
CA TRP A 10 24.22 35.27 5.11
C TRP A 10 22.73 34.97 5.26
N GLN A 11 22.12 34.23 4.33
CA GLN A 11 20.72 33.80 4.46
C GLN A 11 20.50 32.84 5.64
N VAL A 12 21.42 31.91 5.87
CA VAL A 12 21.37 31.02 7.04
C VAL A 12 21.50 31.83 8.33
N LEU A 13 22.45 32.76 8.40
CA LEU A 13 22.61 33.62 9.58
C LEU A 13 21.40 34.52 9.86
N ASP A 14 20.74 35.04 8.82
CA ASP A 14 19.55 35.88 8.95
C ASP A 14 18.33 35.07 9.44
N VAL A 15 18.26 33.78 9.07
CA VAL A 15 17.25 32.84 9.57
C VAL A 15 17.52 32.48 11.03
N LEU A 16 18.78 32.21 11.40
CA LEU A 16 19.17 31.82 12.76
C LEU A 16 19.15 32.98 13.75
N HIS A 17 19.35 34.21 13.28
CA HIS A 17 19.42 35.38 14.11
C HIS A 17 18.56 36.50 13.50
N GLN A 18 17.31 36.61 13.95
CA GLN A 18 16.31 37.62 13.51
C GLN A 18 16.77 39.10 13.64
N SER A 19 17.95 39.33 14.21
CA SER A 19 18.74 40.54 14.09
C SER A 19 20.18 40.14 14.38
N VAL A 20 21.15 40.74 13.69
CA VAL A 20 22.59 40.44 13.85
C VAL A 20 23.26 41.49 14.75
N PRO A 21 23.11 41.49 16.10
CA PRO A 21 24.02 42.26 16.94
C PRO A 21 25.27 41.42 17.23
N GLU A 22 26.45 42.02 17.03
CA GLU A 22 27.77 41.67 17.60
C GLU A 22 28.02 40.19 18.00
N LEU A 23 27.63 39.23 17.16
CA LEU A 23 27.98 37.83 17.39
C LEU A 23 29.48 37.66 17.12
N SER A 24 30.17 37.03 18.07
CA SER A 24 31.58 36.68 17.87
C SER A 24 31.68 35.63 16.75
N VAL A 25 32.85 35.56 16.10
CA VAL A 25 33.10 34.54 15.07
C VAL A 25 32.94 33.14 15.65
N ASP A 26 33.31 32.94 16.91
CA ASP A 26 33.19 31.65 17.59
C ASP A 26 31.72 31.27 17.83
N GLN A 27 30.86 32.26 18.17
CA GLN A 27 29.42 32.04 18.34
C GLN A 27 28.77 31.61 17.03
N ILE A 28 29.09 32.31 15.93
CA ILE A 28 28.58 31.99 14.59
C ILE A 28 29.02 30.59 14.14
N CYS A 29 30.29 30.23 14.37
CA CYS A 29 30.79 28.90 14.04
C CYS A 29 30.07 27.82 14.84
N PHE A 30 29.81 28.05 16.13
CA PHE A 30 29.08 27.12 16.98
C PHE A 30 27.64 26.95 16.51
N ASP A 31 26.91 28.04 16.30
CA ASP A 31 25.48 28.00 15.92
C ASP A 31 25.27 27.38 14.54
N VAL A 32 26.15 27.68 13.56
CA VAL A 32 26.08 27.06 12.23
C VAL A 32 26.42 25.56 12.29
N LEU A 33 27.44 25.16 13.05
CA LEU A 33 27.79 23.74 13.20
C LEU A 33 26.67 22.96 13.91
N TRP A 34 26.07 23.57 14.93
CA TRP A 34 24.93 22.99 15.65
C TRP A 34 23.73 22.80 14.72
N GLU A 35 23.39 23.80 13.92
CA GLU A 35 22.26 23.71 13.01
C GLU A 35 22.50 22.79 11.83
N VAL A 36 23.72 22.72 11.30
CA VAL A 36 24.08 21.70 10.30
C VAL A 36 23.96 20.30 10.92
N ALA A 37 24.45 20.09 12.15
CA ALA A 37 24.30 18.81 12.83
C ALA A 37 22.83 18.47 13.13
N ARG A 38 22.00 19.45 13.48
CA ARG A 38 20.56 19.29 13.70
C ARG A 38 19.82 18.93 12.42
N VAL A 39 20.12 19.63 11.31
CA VAL A 39 19.56 19.34 9.98
C VAL A 39 20.04 18.00 9.46
N GLU A 40 21.31 17.65 9.69
CA GLU A 40 21.87 16.34 9.33
C GLU A 40 21.20 15.23 10.14
N ALA A 41 21.01 15.41 11.45
CA ALA A 41 20.25 14.48 12.29
C ALA A 41 18.80 14.34 11.81
N ALA A 42 18.12 15.46 11.51
CA ALA A 42 16.77 15.45 10.98
C ALA A 42 16.69 14.78 9.58
N ILE A 43 17.68 14.98 8.72
CA ILE A 43 17.77 14.30 7.41
C ILE A 43 18.05 12.80 7.60
N VAL A 44 18.94 12.42 8.51
CA VAL A 44 19.22 11.02 8.85
C VAL A 44 17.97 10.35 9.42
N ASP A 45 17.21 11.04 10.28
CA ASP A 45 15.93 10.57 10.79
C ASP A 45 14.86 10.48 9.69
N LEU A 46 14.78 11.45 8.80
CA LEU A 46 13.90 11.42 7.61
C LEU A 46 14.27 10.33 6.60
N LEU A 47 15.54 9.93 6.58
CA LEU A 47 16.07 8.87 5.70
C LEU A 47 16.08 7.49 6.38
N LYS A 48 15.57 7.37 7.62
CA LYS A 48 15.35 6.05 8.24
C LYS A 48 14.37 5.27 7.38
N LEU A 49 14.87 4.20 6.78
CA LEU A 49 14.06 3.29 5.99
C LEU A 49 13.05 2.59 6.93
N GLN A 50 11.79 3.01 6.91
CA GLN A 50 10.75 2.44 7.78
C GLN A 50 10.19 1.13 7.22
N SER A 51 9.99 1.04 5.90
CA SER A 51 9.44 -0.17 5.28
C SER A 51 9.79 -0.27 3.79
N ILE A 52 9.69 -1.48 3.23
CA ILE A 52 9.81 -1.74 1.80
C ILE A 52 8.63 -2.62 1.35
N THR A 53 7.91 -2.13 0.35
CA THR A 53 6.89 -2.92 -0.36
C THR A 53 7.53 -3.68 -1.52
N THR A 54 7.39 -5.01 -1.56
CA THR A 54 7.87 -5.84 -2.68
C THR A 54 6.87 -6.93 -3.06
N PRO A 55 6.89 -7.45 -4.32
CA PRO A 55 6.12 -8.64 -4.67
C PRO A 55 6.60 -9.86 -3.87
N ASN A 56 5.75 -10.90 -3.84
CA ASN A 56 6.04 -12.15 -3.16
C ASN A 56 7.02 -13.02 -3.97
N GLY A 57 8.28 -12.61 -3.99
CA GLY A 57 9.40 -13.36 -4.55
C GLY A 57 10.40 -13.70 -3.45
N SER A 58 10.91 -14.93 -3.44
CA SER A 58 11.87 -15.41 -2.42
C SER A 58 13.12 -14.53 -2.30
N ASN A 59 13.61 -14.01 -3.42
CA ASN A 59 14.76 -13.10 -3.46
C ASN A 59 14.51 -11.80 -2.69
N ASN A 60 13.24 -11.36 -2.56
CA ASN A 60 12.91 -10.16 -1.82
C ASN A 60 13.07 -10.38 -0.31
N SER A 61 12.66 -11.55 0.21
CA SER A 61 12.93 -11.88 1.63
C SER A 61 14.44 -11.95 1.91
N THR A 62 15.23 -12.54 1.01
CA THR A 62 16.69 -12.54 1.13
C THR A 62 17.26 -11.11 1.11
N MET A 63 16.74 -10.24 0.24
CA MET A 63 17.11 -8.83 0.22
C MET A 63 16.77 -8.13 1.54
N MET A 64 15.57 -8.33 2.09
CA MET A 64 15.18 -7.73 3.38
C MET A 64 16.13 -8.15 4.51
N CYS A 65 16.48 -9.44 4.60
CA CYS A 65 17.47 -9.92 5.57
C CYS A 65 18.84 -9.28 5.36
N ALA A 66 19.30 -9.14 4.11
CA ALA A 66 20.58 -8.51 3.81
C ALA A 66 20.60 -7.02 4.18
N LEU A 67 19.46 -6.31 4.04
CA LEU A 67 19.33 -4.92 4.45
C LEU A 67 19.38 -4.76 5.98
N ALA A 68 18.72 -5.65 6.72
CA ALA A 68 18.75 -5.65 8.18
C ALA A 68 20.14 -5.92 8.77
N LEU A 69 21.00 -6.67 8.04
CA LEU A 69 22.39 -6.92 8.44
C LEU A 69 23.34 -5.79 8.08
N LYS A 70 22.88 -4.75 7.37
CA LYS A 70 23.74 -3.65 6.94
C LYS A 70 23.78 -2.56 8.02
N ASP A 71 24.96 -2.39 8.63
CA ASP A 71 25.22 -1.45 9.74
C ASP A 71 24.78 0.01 9.48
N SER A 72 24.52 0.40 8.22
CA SER A 72 24.21 1.76 7.81
C SER A 72 22.72 2.07 7.55
N ILE A 73 21.80 1.11 7.68
CA ILE A 73 20.40 1.31 7.23
C ILE A 73 19.48 1.71 8.39
N ALA A 74 19.60 1.05 9.53
CA ALA A 74 19.16 1.49 10.86
C ALA A 74 19.43 0.32 11.82
N LYS A 75 19.81 0.59 13.07
CA LYS A 75 19.89 -0.46 14.10
C LYS A 75 18.54 -1.14 14.34
N ASP A 76 17.46 -0.43 14.01
CA ASP A 76 16.08 -0.80 14.34
C ASP A 76 15.30 -1.36 13.13
N PHE A 77 15.96 -1.56 11.98
CA PHE A 77 15.32 -2.14 10.81
C PHE A 77 15.15 -3.65 10.97
N ASP A 78 13.93 -4.09 11.26
CA ASP A 78 13.58 -5.50 11.29
C ASP A 78 13.12 -5.97 9.91
N ALA A 79 13.78 -7.00 9.37
CA ALA A 79 13.52 -7.49 8.02
C ALA A 79 12.08 -7.99 7.81
N VAL A 80 11.43 -8.49 8.86
CA VAL A 80 10.07 -9.04 8.80
C VAL A 80 9.06 -7.92 9.01
N GLN A 81 9.21 -7.15 10.10
CA GLN A 81 8.28 -6.08 10.48
C GLN A 81 8.32 -4.90 9.52
N SER A 82 9.40 -4.72 8.76
CA SER A 82 9.55 -3.66 7.75
C SER A 82 9.20 -4.12 6.34
N HIS A 83 8.78 -5.37 6.15
CA HIS A 83 8.42 -5.91 4.83
C HIS A 83 6.91 -5.81 4.59
N VAL A 84 6.52 -5.00 3.62
CA VAL A 84 5.14 -4.96 3.13
C VAL A 84 5.01 -5.85 1.90
N TRP A 85 4.09 -6.81 1.99
CA TRP A 85 3.81 -7.70 0.87
C TRP A 85 2.86 -7.01 -0.11
N CYS A 86 3.26 -6.95 -1.38
CA CYS A 86 2.49 -6.28 -2.42
C CYS A 86 1.12 -6.94 -2.60
N LEU A 87 0.07 -6.25 -2.13
CA LEU A 87 -1.29 -6.75 -2.11
C LEU A 87 -1.82 -7.15 -3.51
N PRO A 88 -1.65 -6.35 -4.58
CA PRO A 88 -2.06 -6.77 -5.91
C PRO A 88 -1.38 -8.04 -6.40
N HIS A 89 -0.13 -8.28 -6.00
CA HIS A 89 0.61 -9.46 -6.41
C HIS A 89 0.11 -10.70 -5.66
N ASN A 90 -0.16 -10.58 -4.35
CA ASN A 90 -0.76 -11.66 -3.58
C ASN A 90 -2.16 -12.04 -4.11
N LEU A 91 -2.99 -11.03 -4.42
CA LEU A 91 -4.28 -11.25 -5.07
C LEU A 91 -4.16 -11.96 -6.43
N HIS A 92 -3.16 -11.59 -7.23
CA HIS A 92 -2.88 -12.25 -8.49
C HIS A 92 -2.49 -13.73 -8.29
N LEU A 93 -1.62 -14.03 -7.32
CA LEU A 93 -1.22 -15.40 -7.00
C LEU A 93 -2.40 -16.24 -6.48
N THR A 94 -3.24 -15.65 -5.63
CA THR A 94 -4.50 -16.26 -5.18
C THR A 94 -5.42 -16.60 -6.35
N ALA A 95 -5.64 -15.65 -7.26
CA ALA A 95 -6.46 -15.89 -8.45
C ALA A 95 -5.84 -16.99 -9.33
N LYS A 96 -4.51 -16.99 -9.51
CA LYS A 96 -3.79 -18.03 -10.27
C LYS A 96 -3.98 -19.42 -9.67
N ALA A 97 -3.98 -19.54 -8.34
CA ALA A 97 -4.23 -20.80 -7.66
C ALA A 97 -5.66 -21.32 -7.88
N GLY A 98 -6.66 -20.43 -7.74
CA GLY A 98 -8.05 -20.80 -8.07
C GLY A 98 -8.20 -21.25 -9.52
N LEU A 99 -7.54 -20.57 -10.45
CA LEU A 99 -7.60 -20.93 -11.85
C LEU A 99 -6.96 -22.30 -12.15
N ALA A 100 -5.99 -22.76 -11.36
CA ALA A 100 -5.30 -24.03 -11.57
C ALA A 100 -6.25 -25.24 -11.42
N GLU A 101 -7.28 -25.11 -10.61
CA GLU A 101 -8.28 -26.15 -10.35
C GLU A 101 -9.22 -26.41 -11.54
N LEU A 102 -9.25 -25.50 -12.52
CA LEU A 102 -10.13 -25.65 -13.68
C LEU A 102 -9.63 -26.68 -14.70
N GLU A 103 -8.43 -27.25 -14.50
CA GLU A 103 -7.72 -28.08 -15.49
C GLU A 103 -7.61 -27.40 -16.88
N ILE A 104 -7.92 -26.10 -16.98
CA ILE A 104 -7.66 -25.27 -18.14
C ILE A 104 -6.16 -25.01 -18.09
N LEU A 105 -5.39 -26.01 -18.56
CA LEU A 105 -3.96 -26.00 -18.85
C LEU A 105 -3.23 -24.71 -18.42
N LEU A 106 -3.08 -24.50 -17.11
CA LEU A 106 -2.16 -23.51 -16.57
C LEU A 106 -0.77 -24.11 -16.63
N VAL A 107 -0.28 -24.21 -17.87
CA VAL A 107 1.09 -24.55 -18.18
C VAL A 107 1.96 -23.37 -17.77
N ASN A 108 3.16 -23.70 -17.28
CA ASN A 108 4.22 -22.77 -16.87
C ASN A 108 4.26 -21.49 -17.72
N ASP A 109 4.56 -20.36 -17.09
CA ASP A 109 4.58 -19.01 -17.69
C ASP A 109 5.46 -18.89 -18.96
N GLU A 110 6.30 -19.89 -19.26
CA GLU A 110 7.13 -19.98 -20.46
C GLU A 110 6.47 -20.65 -21.68
N GLU A 111 5.38 -21.41 -21.50
CA GLU A 111 4.59 -22.02 -22.60
C GLU A 111 3.11 -21.64 -22.45
N MET A 112 2.77 -20.44 -22.92
CA MET A 112 1.42 -19.87 -22.94
C MET A 112 0.43 -20.76 -23.72
N ALA A 113 -0.21 -21.71 -23.01
CA ALA A 113 -1.09 -22.71 -23.60
C ALA A 113 -2.60 -22.42 -23.46
N ASP A 114 -3.04 -21.37 -22.76
CA ASP A 114 -4.47 -21.04 -22.66
C ASP A 114 -4.99 -20.55 -24.03
N PRO A 115 -6.00 -21.19 -24.64
CA PRO A 115 -6.58 -20.78 -25.92
C PRO A 115 -7.00 -19.30 -25.96
N LEU A 116 -7.47 -18.75 -24.83
CA LEU A 116 -7.83 -17.35 -24.71
C LEU A 116 -6.59 -16.45 -24.73
N TYR A 117 -5.55 -16.76 -23.95
CA TYR A 117 -4.30 -15.99 -23.98
C TYR A 117 -3.59 -16.12 -25.32
N GLN A 118 -3.61 -17.28 -25.96
CA GLN A 118 -3.06 -17.46 -27.31
C GLN A 118 -3.84 -16.66 -28.35
N LEU A 119 -5.17 -16.59 -28.21
CA LEU A 119 -6.03 -15.75 -29.05
C LEU A 119 -5.72 -14.27 -28.85
N ILE A 120 -5.67 -13.78 -27.61
CA ILE A 120 -5.29 -12.39 -27.27
C ILE A 120 -3.88 -12.07 -27.78
N PHE A 121 -2.91 -12.94 -27.52
CA PHE A 121 -1.51 -12.75 -27.89
C PHE A 121 -1.34 -12.71 -29.42
N LYS A 122 -2.05 -13.56 -30.17
CA LYS A 122 -2.06 -13.51 -31.63
C LYS A 122 -2.72 -12.23 -32.16
N ILE A 123 -3.81 -11.77 -31.54
CA ILE A 123 -4.44 -10.50 -31.89
C ILE A 123 -3.45 -9.34 -31.65
N HIS A 124 -2.73 -9.34 -30.53
CA HIS A 124 -1.71 -8.34 -30.22
C HIS A 124 -0.50 -8.38 -31.17
N LYS A 125 0.00 -9.58 -31.49
CA LYS A 125 1.20 -9.75 -32.33
C LYS A 125 0.95 -9.41 -33.80
N SER A 126 -0.28 -9.58 -34.28
CA SER A 126 -0.67 -9.20 -35.64
C SER A 126 -1.14 -7.76 -35.67
N SER A 127 -0.32 -6.86 -36.25
CA SER A 127 -0.68 -5.46 -36.42
C SER A 127 -1.99 -5.26 -37.19
N GLN A 128 -2.34 -6.19 -38.08
CA GLN A 128 -3.61 -6.18 -38.80
C GLN A 128 -4.78 -6.61 -37.92
N LEU A 129 -4.65 -7.69 -37.14
CA LEU A 129 -5.72 -8.13 -36.23
C LEU A 129 -5.96 -7.12 -35.12
N CYS A 130 -4.89 -6.56 -34.56
CA CYS A 130 -4.96 -5.49 -33.57
C CYS A 130 -5.72 -4.28 -34.16
N LYS A 131 -5.36 -3.81 -35.36
CA LYS A 131 -6.10 -2.72 -36.05
C LYS A 131 -7.56 -3.07 -36.29
N ASN A 132 -7.85 -4.29 -36.75
CA ASN A 132 -9.22 -4.75 -37.02
C ASN A 132 -10.06 -4.82 -35.74
N TYR A 133 -9.47 -5.24 -34.61
CA TYR A 133 -10.13 -5.28 -33.32
C TYR A 133 -10.34 -3.87 -32.74
N THR A 134 -9.31 -3.02 -32.77
CA THR A 134 -9.41 -1.63 -32.30
C THR A 134 -10.43 -0.85 -33.12
N ALA A 135 -10.50 -1.07 -34.43
CA ALA A 135 -11.49 -0.44 -35.32
C ALA A 135 -12.94 -0.83 -34.95
N GLN A 136 -13.16 -2.06 -34.46
CA GLN A 136 -14.46 -2.51 -33.95
C GLN A 136 -14.82 -1.84 -32.61
N LEU A 137 -13.83 -1.47 -31.80
CA LEU A 137 -14.01 -0.82 -30.51
C LEU A 137 -14.13 0.72 -30.59
N THR A 138 -13.64 1.35 -31.66
CA THR A 138 -13.82 2.79 -31.91
C THR A 138 -15.26 3.10 -32.34
N ASN A 139 -16.19 3.04 -31.39
CA ASN A 139 -17.49 3.68 -31.53
C ASN A 139 -17.36 5.13 -31.08
N ALA A 140 -17.66 6.11 -31.94
CA ALA A 140 -17.41 7.54 -31.72
C ALA A 140 -18.08 8.14 -30.46
N LYS A 141 -18.97 7.39 -29.79
CA LYS A 141 -19.68 7.77 -28.57
C LYS A 141 -19.15 7.12 -27.29
N LYS A 142 -18.12 6.26 -27.35
CA LYS A 142 -17.56 5.56 -26.18
C LYS A 142 -16.05 5.81 -26.06
N PRO A 143 -15.51 5.91 -24.83
CA PRO A 143 -14.07 6.05 -24.64
C PRO A 143 -13.34 4.88 -25.28
N THR A 144 -12.25 5.19 -25.99
CA THR A 144 -11.37 4.23 -26.66
C THR A 144 -10.93 3.19 -25.63
N ARG A 145 -11.39 1.95 -25.79
CA ARG A 145 -10.93 0.82 -24.96
C ARG A 145 -9.65 0.27 -25.59
N GLU A 146 -8.58 0.17 -24.79
CA GLU A 146 -7.40 -0.60 -25.17
C GLU A 146 -7.74 -2.09 -25.21
N LEU A 147 -7.03 -2.82 -26.07
CA LEU A 147 -7.14 -4.28 -26.17
C LEU A 147 -6.81 -4.88 -24.80
N VAL A 148 -7.59 -5.88 -24.39
CA VAL A 148 -7.55 -6.57 -23.10
C VAL A 148 -6.11 -6.71 -22.58
N ALA A 149 -5.76 -5.96 -21.52
CA ALA A 149 -4.51 -6.16 -20.80
C ALA A 149 -4.52 -7.59 -20.21
N PRO A 150 -3.41 -8.35 -20.30
CA PRO A 150 -3.41 -9.80 -20.02
C PRO A 150 -3.94 -10.17 -18.64
N VAL A 151 -3.88 -9.28 -17.66
CA VAL A 151 -4.41 -9.52 -16.32
C VAL A 151 -5.03 -8.24 -15.82
N ARG A 152 -6.36 -8.09 -15.96
CA ARG A 152 -7.21 -7.21 -15.15
C ARG A 152 -8.67 -7.58 -15.41
N THR A 153 -9.24 -8.44 -14.56
CA THR A 153 -10.64 -8.59 -14.06
C THR A 153 -11.84 -8.02 -14.86
N ARG A 154 -11.72 -7.72 -16.16
CA ARG A 154 -12.68 -7.00 -16.99
C ARG A 154 -12.98 -7.75 -18.28
N TRP A 155 -13.21 -9.05 -18.15
CA TRP A 155 -13.92 -9.78 -19.19
C TRP A 155 -15.40 -9.43 -19.06
N SER A 156 -16.07 -9.06 -20.13
CA SER A 156 -17.51 -8.80 -20.12
C SER A 156 -18.18 -9.59 -21.24
N LEU A 157 -19.49 -9.84 -21.11
CA LEU A 157 -20.32 -10.37 -22.20
C LEU A 157 -20.12 -9.60 -23.51
N GLN A 158 -19.82 -8.30 -23.42
CA GLN A 158 -19.48 -7.49 -24.60
C GLN A 158 -18.18 -7.95 -25.26
N ASP A 159 -17.15 -8.28 -24.48
CA ASP A 159 -15.86 -8.73 -25.02
C ASP A 159 -15.98 -10.09 -25.70
N ARG A 160 -16.84 -10.99 -25.17
CA ARG A 160 -17.23 -12.23 -25.85
C ARG A 160 -17.84 -11.95 -27.23
N MET A 161 -18.83 -11.05 -27.31
CA MET A 161 -19.46 -10.70 -28.57
C MET A 161 -18.47 -10.11 -29.58
N GLU A 162 -17.56 -9.24 -29.15
CA GLU A 162 -16.54 -8.68 -30.04
C GLU A 162 -15.51 -9.74 -30.48
N LEU A 163 -15.12 -10.67 -29.60
CA LEU A 163 -14.25 -11.80 -29.95
C LEU A 163 -14.94 -12.71 -30.98
N GLU A 164 -16.22 -13.03 -30.79
CA GLU A 164 -17.00 -13.87 -31.70
C GLU A 164 -17.16 -13.21 -33.08
N LYS A 165 -17.35 -11.88 -33.15
CA LYS A 165 -17.33 -11.15 -34.43
C LYS A 165 -15.98 -11.23 -35.12
N LEU A 166 -14.89 -11.04 -34.38
CA LEU A 166 -13.54 -11.12 -34.93
C LEU A 166 -13.21 -12.55 -35.40
N LEU A 167 -13.62 -13.58 -34.64
CA LEU A 167 -13.52 -14.98 -35.06
C LEU A 167 -14.34 -15.25 -36.33
N ALA A 168 -15.53 -14.66 -36.48
CA ALA A 168 -16.33 -14.81 -37.69
C ALA A 168 -15.66 -14.19 -38.94
N MET A 169 -14.87 -13.12 -38.76
CA MET A 169 -14.14 -12.46 -39.83
C MET A 169 -12.82 -13.17 -40.19
N GLU A 170 -12.15 -13.78 -39.21
CA GLU A 170 -10.79 -14.32 -39.37
C GLU A 170 -10.72 -15.82 -39.09
N ARG A 171 -10.86 -16.62 -40.16
CA ARG A 171 -10.84 -18.09 -40.09
C ARG A 171 -9.58 -18.66 -39.45
N SER A 172 -8.44 -17.99 -39.58
CA SER A 172 -7.18 -18.43 -38.95
C SER A 172 -7.23 -18.47 -37.42
N LEU A 173 -8.23 -17.82 -36.82
CA LEU A 173 -8.43 -17.78 -35.38
C LEU A 173 -9.40 -18.86 -34.88
N TRP A 174 -10.09 -19.59 -35.77
CA TRP A 174 -11.08 -20.60 -35.39
C TRP A 174 -10.49 -21.76 -34.59
N ALA A 175 -9.22 -22.09 -34.81
CA ALA A 175 -8.51 -23.11 -34.03
C ALA A 175 -8.40 -22.75 -32.53
N TRP A 176 -8.67 -21.49 -32.17
CA TRP A 176 -8.61 -20.95 -30.81
C TRP A 176 -9.98 -20.52 -30.30
N LYS A 177 -11.05 -20.92 -31.00
CA LYS A 177 -12.42 -20.59 -30.60
C LYS A 177 -12.74 -21.36 -29.32
N LEU A 178 -13.09 -20.62 -28.28
CA LEU A 178 -13.65 -21.17 -27.06
C LEU A 178 -15.05 -21.76 -27.31
N THR A 179 -15.30 -22.90 -26.70
CA THR A 179 -16.60 -23.57 -26.60
C THR A 179 -17.53 -22.82 -25.66
N ASP A 180 -18.84 -23.09 -25.75
CA ASP A 180 -19.82 -22.50 -24.82
C ASP A 180 -19.58 -22.89 -23.36
N ALA A 181 -19.04 -24.09 -23.13
CA ALA A 181 -18.65 -24.56 -21.80
C ALA A 181 -17.46 -23.74 -21.26
N GLU A 182 -16.41 -23.53 -22.06
CA GLU A 182 -15.27 -22.70 -21.66
C GLU A 182 -15.68 -21.24 -21.41
N TRP A 183 -16.59 -20.69 -22.21
CA TRP A 183 -17.18 -19.37 -21.95
C TRP A 183 -17.99 -19.33 -20.66
N GLY A 184 -18.76 -20.38 -20.37
CA GLY A 184 -19.46 -20.54 -19.10
C GLY A 184 -18.49 -20.51 -17.93
N ASN A 185 -17.39 -21.25 -18.02
CA ASN A 185 -16.35 -21.28 -17.00
C ASN A 185 -15.72 -19.89 -16.80
N LEU A 186 -15.39 -19.16 -17.87
CA LEU A 186 -14.82 -17.80 -17.76
C LEU A 186 -15.78 -16.79 -17.13
N GLU A 187 -17.07 -16.90 -17.42
CA GLU A 187 -18.09 -16.04 -16.80
C GLU A 187 -18.25 -16.36 -15.31
N THR A 188 -18.17 -17.64 -14.94
CA THR A 188 -18.18 -18.03 -13.53
C THR A 188 -16.90 -17.60 -12.81
N MET A 189 -15.73 -17.75 -13.43
CA MET A 189 -14.47 -17.19 -12.94
C MET A 189 -14.59 -15.69 -12.71
N ARG A 190 -15.16 -14.96 -13.66
CA ARG A 190 -15.39 -13.53 -13.50
C ARG A 190 -16.21 -13.22 -12.26
N LYS A 191 -17.30 -13.97 -12.01
CA LYS A 191 -18.14 -13.77 -10.82
C LYS A 191 -17.37 -14.05 -9.53
N LEU A 192 -16.55 -15.11 -9.48
CA LEU A 192 -15.71 -15.44 -8.33
C LEU A 192 -14.56 -14.45 -8.11
N LEU A 193 -13.93 -13.97 -9.19
CA LEU A 193 -12.83 -13.01 -9.14
C LEU A 193 -13.31 -11.56 -9.03
N HIS A 194 -14.61 -11.29 -9.21
CA HIS A 194 -15.16 -9.95 -9.11
C HIS A 194 -15.04 -9.40 -7.68
N PRO A 195 -15.37 -10.15 -6.62
CA PRO A 195 -15.04 -9.79 -5.25
C PRO A 195 -13.56 -9.43 -5.05
N LEU A 196 -12.64 -10.23 -5.61
CA LEU A 196 -11.19 -9.99 -5.52
C LEU A 196 -10.73 -8.67 -6.18
N ALA A 197 -11.57 -8.07 -7.02
CA ALA A 197 -11.33 -6.73 -7.58
C ALA A 197 -11.75 -5.59 -6.61
N TYR A 198 -12.51 -5.90 -5.56
CA TYR A 198 -12.87 -5.01 -4.47
C TYR A 198 -12.02 -5.30 -3.22
N ALA A 199 -11.96 -4.35 -2.29
CA ALA A 199 -11.03 -4.36 -1.15
C ALA A 199 -11.04 -5.68 -0.36
N LEU A 200 -9.83 -6.17 0.00
CA LEU A 200 -9.57 -7.46 0.65
C LEU A 200 -10.47 -7.80 1.83
N THR A 201 -10.86 -6.80 2.61
CA THR A 201 -11.66 -6.99 3.83
C THR A 201 -13.07 -7.50 3.58
N GLN A 202 -13.60 -7.38 2.37
CA GLN A 202 -14.89 -8.00 1.98
C GLN A 202 -14.71 -9.21 1.06
N VAL A 203 -13.47 -9.51 0.65
CA VAL A 203 -13.22 -10.56 -0.35
C VAL A 203 -13.59 -11.93 0.19
N MET A 204 -13.24 -12.25 1.44
CA MET A 204 -13.51 -13.58 2.01
C MET A 204 -15.01 -13.84 2.15
N ASP A 205 -15.76 -12.91 2.76
CA ASP A 205 -17.21 -13.01 2.91
C ASP A 205 -17.94 -13.09 1.55
N LEU A 206 -17.55 -12.23 0.60
CA LEU A 206 -18.13 -12.23 -0.75
C LEU A 206 -17.79 -13.51 -1.54
N LEU A 207 -16.64 -14.12 -1.29
CA LEU A 207 -16.25 -15.39 -1.89
C LEU A 207 -17.04 -16.56 -1.27
N GLU A 208 -17.26 -16.55 0.04
CA GLU A 208 -18.11 -17.54 0.73
C GLU A 208 -19.55 -17.52 0.21
N ASP A 209 -20.15 -16.33 0.10
CA ASP A 209 -21.52 -16.15 -0.44
C ASP A 209 -21.65 -16.63 -1.89
N ALA A 210 -20.61 -16.41 -2.71
CA ALA A 210 -20.61 -16.80 -4.12
C ALA A 210 -20.61 -18.33 -4.33
N VAL A 211 -19.97 -19.08 -3.44
CA VAL A 211 -19.88 -20.55 -3.55
C VAL A 211 -21.13 -21.24 -3.08
N LEU A 212 -21.69 -20.80 -1.94
CA LEU A 212 -22.92 -21.36 -1.36
C LEU A 212 -24.10 -21.36 -2.33
N CYS A 213 -24.11 -20.43 -3.30
CA CYS A 213 -25.17 -20.32 -4.29
C CYS A 213 -25.02 -21.23 -5.51
N SER A 214 -23.87 -21.89 -5.71
CA SER A 214 -23.50 -22.46 -7.02
C SER A 214 -23.68 -23.98 -7.16
N GLY A 215 -23.45 -24.76 -6.08
CA GLY A 215 -23.61 -26.22 -6.08
C GLY A 215 -22.72 -26.98 -7.08
N ASP A 216 -21.66 -26.36 -7.58
CA ASP A 216 -20.75 -26.91 -8.60
C ASP A 216 -19.41 -27.28 -7.97
N HIS A 217 -19.04 -28.56 -8.04
CA HIS A 217 -17.82 -29.11 -7.44
C HIS A 217 -16.52 -28.48 -7.99
N ILE A 218 -16.53 -28.00 -9.24
CA ILE A 218 -15.36 -27.29 -9.80
C ILE A 218 -15.20 -25.95 -9.10
N LEU A 219 -16.31 -25.26 -8.79
CA LEU A 219 -16.28 -23.98 -8.09
C LEU A 219 -15.89 -24.12 -6.63
N GLU A 220 -16.32 -25.20 -5.98
CA GLU A 220 -15.86 -25.57 -4.64
C GLU A 220 -14.34 -25.76 -4.61
N ALA A 221 -13.78 -26.53 -5.55
CA ALA A 221 -12.33 -26.76 -5.63
C ALA A 221 -11.56 -25.45 -5.88
N MET A 222 -11.98 -24.65 -6.85
CA MET A 222 -11.37 -23.34 -7.14
C MET A 222 -11.40 -22.42 -5.92
N TRP A 223 -12.54 -22.35 -5.24
CA TRP A 223 -12.68 -21.52 -4.04
C TRP A 223 -11.79 -22.00 -2.91
N MET A 224 -11.71 -23.31 -2.68
CA MET A 224 -10.78 -23.88 -1.70
C MET A 224 -9.33 -23.47 -2.01
N ALA A 225 -8.91 -23.56 -3.27
CA ALA A 225 -7.56 -23.14 -3.68
C ALA A 225 -7.31 -21.63 -3.46
N ILE A 226 -8.30 -20.79 -3.77
CA ILE A 226 -8.27 -19.34 -3.51
C ILE A 226 -8.14 -19.09 -2.00
N MET A 227 -8.99 -19.70 -1.18
CA MET A 227 -9.02 -19.50 0.27
C MET A 227 -7.74 -19.99 0.93
N VAL A 228 -7.22 -21.16 0.53
CA VAL A 228 -5.93 -21.67 1.02
C VAL A 228 -4.81 -20.66 0.75
N LYS A 229 -4.77 -20.06 -0.45
CA LYS A 229 -3.76 -19.04 -0.75
C LYS A 229 -3.98 -17.71 -0.05
N LEU A 230 -5.22 -17.24 0.07
CA LEU A 230 -5.52 -16.04 0.87
C LEU A 230 -5.10 -16.24 2.32
N TRP A 231 -5.39 -17.40 2.89
CA TRP A 231 -5.02 -17.74 4.27
C TRP A 231 -3.51 -17.80 4.45
N GLU A 232 -2.76 -18.38 3.51
CA GLU A 232 -1.30 -18.37 3.51
C GLU A 232 -0.74 -16.93 3.54
N TYR A 233 -1.37 -15.98 2.86
CA TYR A 233 -0.95 -14.58 2.89
C TYR A 233 -1.44 -13.85 4.13
N TYR A 234 -2.65 -14.15 4.61
CA TYR A 234 -3.20 -13.56 5.81
C TYR A 234 -2.34 -13.90 7.03
N THR A 235 -2.00 -15.17 7.22
CA THR A 235 -1.11 -15.64 8.30
C THR A 235 0.28 -14.98 8.27
N LYS A 236 0.80 -14.66 7.07
CA LYS A 236 2.06 -13.89 6.94
C LYS A 236 1.91 -12.42 7.31
N MET A 237 0.71 -11.87 7.23
CA MET A 237 0.38 -10.49 7.60
C MET A 237 -0.09 -10.37 9.04
N GLU A 238 -0.56 -11.47 9.63
CA GLU A 238 -1.14 -11.52 10.96
C GLU A 238 -0.17 -10.91 11.95
N ASP A 239 1.08 -11.40 12.03
CA ASP A 239 2.14 -10.97 12.96
C ASP A 239 2.83 -9.63 12.60
N LEU A 240 2.36 -8.91 11.59
CA LEU A 240 3.03 -7.69 11.11
C LEU A 240 2.45 -6.43 11.75
N LYS A 241 3.28 -5.80 12.58
CA LYS A 241 2.99 -4.55 13.29
C LYS A 241 2.48 -3.44 12.37
N LEU A 242 3.07 -3.30 11.17
CA LEU A 242 2.68 -2.29 10.18
C LEU A 242 1.20 -2.37 9.77
N TYR A 243 0.66 -3.58 9.58
CA TYR A 243 -0.74 -3.74 9.18
C TYR A 243 -1.70 -3.43 10.34
N MET A 244 -1.33 -3.82 11.57
CA MET A 244 -2.10 -3.48 12.77
C MET A 244 -2.11 -1.98 13.05
N LEU A 245 -0.97 -1.30 12.87
CA LEU A 245 -0.89 0.16 12.92
C LEU A 245 -1.77 0.81 11.86
N ALA A 246 -1.66 0.38 10.60
CA ALA A 246 -2.47 0.93 9.52
C ALA A 246 -3.97 0.74 9.75
N LEU A 247 -4.39 -0.42 10.28
CA LEU A 247 -5.77 -0.71 10.62
C LEU A 247 -6.28 0.19 11.75
N GLY A 248 -5.52 0.27 12.84
CA GLY A 248 -5.86 1.11 13.99
C GLY A 248 -5.90 2.60 13.66
N LEU A 249 -4.96 3.10 12.84
CA LEU A 249 -4.89 4.50 12.39
C LEU A 249 -5.89 4.83 11.28
N HIS A 250 -6.61 3.85 10.74
CA HIS A 250 -7.61 4.13 9.72
C HIS A 250 -8.92 4.62 10.37
N PRO A 251 -9.40 5.83 10.06
CA PRO A 251 -10.53 6.45 10.77
C PRO A 251 -11.88 5.72 10.59
N SER A 252 -11.99 4.87 9.57
CA SER A 252 -13.17 4.00 9.35
C SER A 252 -13.02 2.57 9.89
N PHE A 253 -11.81 2.11 10.21
CA PHE A 253 -11.53 0.70 10.56
C PHE A 253 -10.86 0.52 11.94
N LYS A 254 -10.99 1.52 12.82
CA LYS A 254 -10.53 1.51 14.22
C LYS A 254 -11.12 0.33 15.02
N LEU A 255 -10.79 0.23 16.31
CA LEU A 255 -11.20 -0.87 17.20
C LEU A 255 -12.69 -1.23 17.15
N HIS A 256 -13.60 -0.25 17.10
CA HIS A 256 -15.04 -0.53 17.03
C HIS A 256 -15.43 -1.30 15.76
N TRP A 257 -14.71 -1.09 14.65
CA TRP A 257 -14.91 -1.90 13.44
C TRP A 257 -14.45 -3.34 13.65
N ILE A 258 -13.26 -3.54 14.21
CA ILE A 258 -12.72 -4.88 14.52
C ILE A 258 -13.69 -5.67 15.42
N GLN A 259 -14.23 -5.02 16.45
CA GLN A 259 -15.22 -5.60 17.35
C GLN A 259 -16.54 -5.93 16.63
N GLU A 260 -17.05 -5.03 15.79
CA GLU A 260 -18.25 -5.29 14.99
C GLU A 260 -18.09 -6.43 14.01
N GLN A 261 -16.88 -6.63 13.46
CA GLN A 261 -16.59 -7.75 12.56
C GLN A 261 -16.41 -9.08 13.33
N GLY A 262 -16.55 -9.09 14.65
CA GLY A 262 -16.43 -10.31 15.45
C GLY A 262 -15.03 -10.89 15.50
N TRP A 263 -13.99 -10.07 15.28
CA TRP A 263 -12.60 -10.52 15.41
C TRP A 263 -12.30 -10.94 16.84
N GLU A 264 -11.33 -11.84 16.99
CA GLU A 264 -10.90 -12.29 18.31
C GLU A 264 -10.41 -11.13 19.18
N VAL A 265 -10.71 -11.19 20.48
CA VAL A 265 -10.36 -10.15 21.45
C VAL A 265 -8.86 -9.84 21.45
N HIS A 266 -8.03 -10.85 21.17
CA HIS A 266 -6.59 -10.67 21.15
C HIS A 266 -6.13 -9.66 20.07
N PHE A 267 -6.80 -9.58 18.91
CA PHE A 267 -6.49 -8.56 17.89
C PHE A 267 -6.85 -7.14 18.34
N VAL A 268 -7.96 -6.99 19.06
CA VAL A 268 -8.39 -5.69 19.61
C VAL A 268 -7.35 -5.18 20.61
N VAL A 269 -6.92 -6.07 21.51
CA VAL A 269 -5.86 -5.77 22.49
C VAL A 269 -4.56 -5.43 21.77
N TRP A 270 -4.20 -6.23 20.77
CA TRP A 270 -2.93 -6.07 20.09
C TRP A 270 -2.82 -4.77 19.29
N VAL A 271 -3.86 -4.38 18.54
CA VAL A 271 -3.88 -3.07 17.85
C VAL A 271 -3.71 -1.92 18.83
N HIS A 272 -4.36 -2.01 20.00
CA HIS A 272 -4.22 -1.00 21.04
C HIS A 272 -2.79 -0.95 21.60
N GLU A 273 -2.22 -2.10 21.99
CA GLU A 273 -0.87 -2.19 22.55
C GLU A 273 0.20 -1.69 21.56
N VAL A 274 0.08 -2.06 20.29
CA VAL A 274 1.01 -1.64 19.24
C VAL A 274 0.96 -0.13 18.99
N LEU A 275 -0.24 0.47 18.99
CA LEU A 275 -0.39 1.91 18.85
C LEU A 275 0.15 2.65 20.07
N GLN A 276 -0.10 2.14 21.27
CA GLN A 276 0.40 2.74 22.50
C GLN A 276 1.92 2.70 22.53
N GLN A 277 2.54 1.56 22.19
CA GLN A 277 4.00 1.43 22.13
C GLN A 277 4.64 2.40 21.13
N GLU A 278 4.05 2.58 19.95
CA GLU A 278 4.55 3.55 18.98
C GLU A 278 4.36 4.99 19.45
N LEU A 279 3.26 5.28 20.13
CA LEU A 279 3.01 6.59 20.74
C LEU A 279 4.03 6.88 21.83
N ASP A 280 4.26 5.93 22.75
CA ASP A 280 5.25 6.05 23.82
C ASP A 280 6.66 6.23 23.24
N ALA A 281 7.05 5.45 22.23
CA ALA A 281 8.35 5.58 21.57
C ALA A 281 8.52 6.93 20.85
N ALA A 282 7.46 7.43 20.21
CA ALA A 282 7.46 8.75 19.59
C ALA A 282 7.58 9.88 20.63
N LEU A 283 7.12 9.65 21.87
CA LEU A 283 7.26 10.57 22.99
C LEU A 283 8.67 10.51 23.59
N GLU A 284 9.21 9.31 23.83
CA GLU A 284 10.56 9.10 24.40
C GLU A 284 11.67 9.65 23.49
N GLY A 285 11.51 9.56 22.17
CA GLY A 285 12.46 10.11 21.20
C GLY A 285 12.61 11.65 21.25
N LEU A 286 11.70 12.34 21.94
CA LEU A 286 11.69 13.80 22.08
C LEU A 286 12.30 14.28 23.42
N ASP A 287 12.49 13.39 24.40
CA ASP A 287 12.93 13.73 25.76
C ASP A 287 14.46 13.65 25.98
N LEU A 288 15.25 13.48 24.92
CA LEU A 288 16.71 13.48 25.00
C LEU A 288 17.32 14.88 24.82
N GLU A 289 17.00 15.81 25.72
CA GLU A 289 17.99 16.80 26.18
C GLU A 289 17.80 17.08 27.68
N PRO A 290 18.76 16.69 28.55
CA PRO A 290 18.74 17.14 29.93
C PRO A 290 18.98 18.65 29.93
N ALA A 291 17.91 19.40 30.22
CA ALA A 291 17.91 20.83 30.48
C ALA A 291 19.06 21.20 31.43
N THR A 292 20.17 21.64 30.85
CA THR A 292 21.21 22.38 31.57
C THR A 292 21.12 23.82 31.13
N ASN A 293 20.28 24.55 31.87
CA ASN A 293 20.32 26.00 32.08
C ASN A 293 20.93 26.84 30.94
N LYS A 294 20.07 27.44 30.12
CA LYS A 294 19.96 28.91 30.07
C LYS A 294 18.77 29.36 29.24
N GLU A 295 18.08 30.34 29.81
CA GLU A 295 17.08 31.21 29.22
C GLU A 295 17.40 31.52 27.76
N ASN A 296 16.54 31.07 26.84
CA ASN A 296 16.18 31.76 25.60
C ASN A 296 14.89 31.15 25.07
N GLU A 297 13.76 31.65 25.59
CA GLU A 297 12.45 31.53 24.95
C GLU A 297 12.48 32.29 23.62
N ARG A 298 13.00 31.65 22.58
CA ARG A 298 12.84 32.02 21.16
C ARG A 298 13.55 30.95 20.35
N ASP A 299 12.88 29.82 20.06
CA ASP A 299 12.84 29.21 18.70
C ASP A 299 12.16 27.82 18.54
N ASN A 300 11.19 27.42 19.37
CA ASN A 300 10.42 26.20 19.09
C ASN A 300 9.24 26.41 18.12
N ASN A 301 9.34 27.35 17.17
CA ASN A 301 8.19 27.73 16.34
C ASN A 301 7.94 26.77 15.17
N PHE A 302 8.97 26.10 14.64
CA PHE A 302 8.80 25.16 13.52
C PHE A 302 8.06 23.88 13.94
N ASP A 303 8.40 23.33 15.11
CA ASP A 303 7.71 22.15 15.66
C ASP A 303 6.30 22.48 16.15
N LYS A 304 6.06 23.69 16.68
CA LYS A 304 4.70 24.13 17.04
C LYS A 304 3.81 24.37 15.83
N ASP A 305 4.36 24.91 14.73
CA ASP A 305 3.60 25.19 13.51
C ASP A 305 3.22 23.91 12.75
N PHE A 306 4.03 22.85 12.85
CA PHE A 306 3.77 21.56 12.21
C PHE A 306 3.06 20.54 13.12
N TYR A 307 3.37 20.52 14.42
CA TYR A 307 2.91 19.49 15.38
C TYR A 307 2.04 20.01 16.54
N GLY A 308 1.65 21.30 16.58
CA GLY A 308 0.69 21.83 17.56
C GLY A 308 1.15 21.91 19.03
N GLU A 309 0.33 22.53 19.89
CA GLU A 309 0.54 22.54 21.35
C GLU A 309 0.07 21.22 21.97
N ARG A 310 1.01 20.50 22.59
CA ARG A 310 0.87 19.09 22.97
C ARG A 310 0.45 18.94 24.43
N THR A 311 -0.86 18.87 24.68
CA THR A 311 -1.40 18.26 25.91
C THR A 311 -1.85 16.84 25.55
N GLN A 312 -1.01 15.84 25.84
CA GLN A 312 -1.02 14.51 25.20
C GLN A 312 -1.61 13.36 26.03
N ASP A 313 -2.04 13.62 27.26
CA ASP A 313 -2.71 12.59 28.08
C ASP A 313 -4.01 12.15 27.40
N GLY A 314 -4.13 10.85 27.14
CA GLY A 314 -5.34 10.24 26.58
C GLY A 314 -5.54 10.46 25.07
N GLU A 315 -4.48 10.77 24.31
CA GLU A 315 -4.55 10.97 22.86
C GLU A 315 -5.11 9.74 22.13
N LEU A 316 -4.59 8.56 22.46
CA LEU A 316 -5.02 7.28 21.89
C LEU A 316 -6.49 7.01 22.20
N GLU A 317 -6.90 7.14 23.46
CA GLU A 317 -8.27 6.89 23.90
C GLU A 317 -9.26 7.86 23.23
N ARG A 318 -8.90 9.15 23.12
CA ARG A 318 -9.72 10.13 22.41
C ARG A 318 -9.95 9.70 20.96
N TYR A 319 -8.88 9.36 20.25
CA TYR A 319 -8.96 8.91 18.87
C TYR A 319 -9.77 7.62 18.71
N LEU A 320 -9.58 6.64 19.59
CA LEU A 320 -10.27 5.36 19.52
C LEU A 320 -11.77 5.46 19.82
N MET A 321 -12.16 6.43 20.65
CA MET A 321 -13.56 6.69 21.02
C MET A 321 -14.31 7.57 20.01
N GLU A 322 -13.60 8.22 19.09
CA GLU A 322 -14.23 8.99 18.02
C GLU A 322 -15.12 8.08 17.14
N PRO A 323 -16.30 8.59 16.72
CA PRO A 323 -17.17 7.85 15.83
C PRO A 323 -16.51 7.56 14.48
N LYS A 324 -16.90 6.43 13.88
CA LYS A 324 -16.45 6.05 12.53
C LYS A 324 -16.74 7.17 11.54
N ARG A 325 -15.73 7.54 10.75
CA ARG A 325 -15.92 8.57 9.71
C ARG A 325 -16.71 8.04 8.51
N VAL A 326 -17.37 8.99 7.84
CA VAL A 326 -18.15 8.77 6.62
C VAL A 326 -17.26 8.26 5.49
N LYS A 327 -17.78 7.29 4.74
CA LYS A 327 -17.10 6.64 3.61
C LYS A 327 -16.70 7.67 2.55
N GLY A 328 -15.44 7.66 2.13
CA GLY A 328 -14.95 8.43 0.97
C GLY A 328 -14.04 9.64 1.29
N GLN A 329 -13.73 9.90 2.56
CA GLN A 329 -12.69 10.87 2.91
C GLN A 329 -11.28 10.27 2.74
N ASP A 330 -10.35 11.05 2.21
CA ASP A 330 -8.94 10.67 2.13
C ASP A 330 -8.31 10.57 3.53
N VAL A 331 -7.60 9.47 3.79
CA VAL A 331 -7.07 9.17 5.13
C VAL A 331 -5.86 10.05 5.46
N LEU A 332 -5.05 10.42 4.47
CA LEU A 332 -3.92 11.31 4.71
C LEU A 332 -4.41 12.74 4.95
N GLU A 333 -5.44 13.18 4.23
CA GLU A 333 -6.11 14.46 4.48
C GLU A 333 -6.77 14.48 5.87
N TYR A 334 -7.40 13.38 6.30
CA TYR A 334 -7.90 13.23 7.67
C TYR A 334 -6.81 13.54 8.68
N TRP A 335 -5.67 12.84 8.61
CA TRP A 335 -4.60 12.99 9.59
C TRP A 335 -3.95 14.36 9.53
N ARG A 336 -3.81 14.96 8.35
CA ARG A 336 -3.30 16.32 8.18
C ARG A 336 -4.11 17.39 8.93
N LEU A 337 -5.40 17.14 9.14
CA LEU A 337 -6.30 18.09 9.80
C LEU A 337 -6.37 17.90 11.33
N GLN A 338 -5.88 16.78 11.87
CA GLN A 338 -5.94 16.48 13.32
C GLN A 338 -4.81 17.12 14.10
N LYS A 339 -4.96 18.41 14.42
CA LYS A 339 -3.99 19.19 15.22
C LYS A 339 -4.01 18.87 16.72
N ASP A 340 -5.07 18.24 17.19
CA ASP A 340 -5.33 17.90 18.59
C ASP A 340 -4.85 16.48 18.97
N LEU A 341 -4.32 15.74 17.99
CA LEU A 341 -3.73 14.41 18.11
C LEU A 341 -2.31 14.39 17.48
N PRO A 342 -1.35 15.16 18.04
CA PRO A 342 -0.06 15.40 17.41
C PRO A 342 0.86 14.17 17.37
N GLY A 343 0.80 13.27 18.37
CA GLY A 343 1.61 12.05 18.37
C GLY A 343 1.13 11.03 17.35
N LEU A 344 -0.18 10.76 17.32
CA LEU A 344 -0.82 9.88 16.36
C LEU A 344 -0.76 10.44 14.94
N GLN A 345 -0.86 11.76 14.76
CA GLN A 345 -0.66 12.39 13.46
C GLN A 345 0.76 12.12 12.92
N CYS A 346 1.77 12.19 13.78
CA CYS A 346 3.15 11.87 13.40
C CYS A 346 3.26 10.42 12.93
N ILE A 347 2.77 9.47 13.73
CA ILE A 347 2.80 8.03 13.41
C ILE A 347 2.02 7.76 12.12
N ALA A 348 0.80 8.30 12.00
CA ALA A 348 -0.05 8.10 10.83
C ALA A 348 0.55 8.64 9.55
N SER A 349 1.27 9.78 9.61
CA SER A 349 1.94 10.35 8.44
C SER A 349 3.03 9.42 7.89
N GLY A 350 3.73 8.68 8.75
CA GLY A 350 4.69 7.65 8.33
C GLY A 350 3.99 6.39 7.82
N ILE A 351 3.08 5.83 8.61
CA ILE A 351 2.46 4.54 8.33
C ILE A 351 1.51 4.57 7.13
N MET A 352 0.60 5.56 7.08
CA MET A 352 -0.43 5.61 6.03
C MET A 352 0.12 6.02 4.66
N ALA A 353 1.34 6.55 4.61
CA ALA A 353 2.03 6.85 3.36
C ALA A 353 2.67 5.61 2.71
N ILE A 354 2.78 4.49 3.43
CA ILE A 354 3.39 3.26 2.93
C ILE A 354 2.45 2.62 1.90
N PRO A 355 2.87 2.45 0.63
CA PRO A 355 2.00 1.88 -0.38
C PRO A 355 1.86 0.37 -0.19
N GLY A 356 0.63 -0.15 -0.16
CA GLY A 356 0.37 -1.59 -0.21
C GLY A 356 0.64 -2.24 -1.58
N SER A 357 1.13 -1.49 -2.56
CA SER A 357 1.36 -1.91 -3.94
C SER A 357 2.72 -1.44 -4.46
N THR A 358 3.41 -2.31 -5.20
CA THR A 358 4.58 -1.93 -6.01
C THR A 358 4.23 -1.40 -7.39
N CYS A 359 2.98 -1.60 -7.82
CA CYS A 359 2.47 -1.08 -9.09
C CYS A 359 2.00 0.36 -8.91
N LYS A 360 2.45 1.26 -9.79
CA LYS A 360 1.95 2.64 -9.91
C LYS A 360 0.71 2.72 -10.79
#